data_AF-A0A4U0P3A3-F1
#
_entry.id   AF-A0A4U0P3A3-F1
#
_cell.length_a   1.000
_cell.length_b   1.000
_cell.length_c   1.000
_cell.angle_alpha   90.00
_cell.angle_beta   90.00
_cell.angle_gamma   90.00
#
_symmetry.space_group_name_H-M   'P 1'
#
loop_
_entity.id
_entity.type
_entity.pdbx_description
1 polymer ?
#
loop_
_entity_poly.entity_id
_entity_poly.type
_entity_poly.pdbx_seq_one_letter_code
_entity_poly.pdbx_strand_id
1 'polypeptide(L)'
;MKYIKYKVLGIVTSVSFVFASCTEIYDLPEDKDFISENLTYTNKVLEPRLGMTNVMNPLNANNSTLPIAFEIINPRFGDGRPVTDFLQVVPTYEWIAEYDGEETSLQEIENKRRLVDKPLFEVDAGGRFIMHAAATNELVTPRPVDTVLKTQDIRFFDLKLSNSGGIRYVKDFQLIPWREIPYEPSTDINPYTGGIAPDPNAPNDPRKRAYIVPSFISNIIGETTNVPLVNNTQKKDIVVYIRPFEGGNGNKLRFKFLNKDSIPIYPLEFNETRWDELVHGFNKEVTDEYVQYDVAYPVPLTSILTDYSAGNRAFLEFGYSRIGWGGARLVARFGLNFKIFKKGDWEIVFHFKNDNPKFDNE
;
A
#
# COMPACT_ATOMS: atom_id res chain seq x y z
N MET A 1 18.81 75.46 30.13
CA MET A 1 17.71 74.73 30.81
C MET A 1 17.51 73.39 30.12
N LYS A 2 17.29 72.33 30.93
CA LYS A 2 16.80 70.97 30.58
C LYS A 2 17.73 70.02 29.78
N TYR A 3 18.71 69.41 30.46
CA TYR A 3 19.30 68.11 30.06
C TYR A 3 19.63 67.21 31.27
N ILE A 4 18.82 67.28 32.34
CA ILE A 4 18.95 66.42 33.53
C ILE A 4 17.62 65.68 33.73
N LYS A 5 17.21 64.80 32.80
CA LYS A 5 16.10 63.86 33.01
C LYS A 5 16.20 62.50 32.27
N TYR A 6 17.22 62.26 31.45
CA TYR A 6 17.27 61.02 30.63
C TYR A 6 18.43 60.05 30.94
N LYS A 7 19.32 60.35 31.89
CA LYS A 7 20.40 59.40 32.29
C LYS A 7 20.02 58.42 33.40
N VAL A 8 18.88 58.62 34.07
CA VAL A 8 18.41 57.70 35.12
C VAL A 8 17.49 56.60 34.56
N LEU A 9 16.89 56.83 33.38
CA LEU A 9 15.99 55.84 32.75
C LEU A 9 16.75 54.79 31.91
N GLY A 10 17.94 55.12 31.41
CA GLY A 10 18.78 54.19 30.62
C GLY A 10 19.48 53.10 31.44
N ILE A 11 19.66 53.31 32.75
CA ILE A 11 20.36 52.36 33.64
C ILE A 11 19.37 51.39 34.30
N VAL A 12 18.12 51.80 34.56
CA VAL A 12 17.11 50.91 35.15
C VAL A 12 16.54 49.92 34.11
N THR A 13 16.52 50.29 32.84
CA THR A 13 15.98 49.43 31.76
C THR A 13 16.98 48.40 31.24
N SER A 14 18.28 48.59 31.49
CA SER A 14 19.34 47.64 31.12
C SER A 14 19.67 46.62 32.23
N VAL A 15 19.27 46.90 33.48
CA VAL A 15 19.39 45.94 34.60
C VAL A 15 18.22 44.94 34.65
N SER A 16 17.11 45.22 33.95
CA SER A 16 15.93 44.35 33.96
C SER A 16 15.97 43.20 32.91
N PHE A 17 17.01 43.13 32.08
CA PHE A 17 17.21 42.06 31.09
C PHE A 17 18.22 40.97 31.51
N VAL A 18 18.74 41.04 32.74
CA VAL A 18 19.66 40.03 33.30
C VAL A 18 18.91 38.99 34.17
N PHE A 19 17.58 38.93 34.08
CA PHE A 19 16.85 37.74 34.50
C PHE A 19 17.02 36.67 33.42
N ALA A 20 18.22 36.10 33.46
CA ALA A 20 18.54 34.77 33.02
C ALA A 20 17.38 33.82 33.34
N SER A 21 17.13 32.90 32.42
CA SER A 21 16.58 31.58 32.67
C SER A 21 16.56 31.23 34.16
N CYS A 22 15.37 31.19 34.77
CA CYS A 22 15.16 30.99 36.21
C CYS A 22 15.68 29.65 36.77
N THR A 23 16.34 28.82 35.97
CA THR A 23 16.88 27.52 36.39
C THR A 23 18.20 27.65 37.14
N GLU A 24 19.12 28.52 36.69
CA GLU A 24 20.46 28.64 37.29
C GLU A 24 20.47 29.40 38.63
N ILE A 25 19.53 30.31 38.87
CA ILE A 25 19.49 31.14 40.09
C ILE A 25 19.02 30.35 41.32
N TYR A 26 18.25 29.29 41.13
CA TYR A 26 17.61 28.55 42.21
C TYR A 26 18.19 27.16 42.49
N ASP A 27 19.31 26.80 41.83
CA ASP A 27 19.94 25.48 41.95
C ASP A 27 18.90 24.34 41.87
N LEU A 28 17.89 24.56 41.03
CA LEU A 28 16.82 23.59 40.83
C LEU A 28 17.44 22.39 40.11
N PRO A 29 17.19 21.15 40.57
CA PRO A 29 17.67 19.98 39.87
C PRO A 29 17.26 20.06 38.40
N GLU A 30 18.18 19.77 37.48
CA GLU A 30 17.84 19.64 36.06
C GLU A 30 16.62 18.71 35.93
N ASP A 31 15.61 19.15 35.18
CA ASP A 31 14.43 18.35 34.88
C ASP A 31 14.92 17.04 34.24
N LYS A 32 14.84 15.95 35.00
CA LYS A 32 15.22 14.64 34.50
C LYS A 32 14.15 14.16 33.54
N ASP A 33 14.58 13.74 32.36
CA ASP A 33 13.71 13.02 31.45
C ASP A 33 13.05 11.84 32.19
N PHE A 34 11.87 11.46 31.72
CA PHE A 34 11.07 10.42 32.34
C PHE A 34 10.59 9.43 31.29
N ILE A 35 10.63 8.14 31.61
CA ILE A 35 9.93 7.10 30.86
C ILE A 35 8.84 6.55 31.77
N SER A 36 7.58 6.74 31.37
CA SER A 36 6.44 6.28 32.14
C SER A 36 6.37 4.76 32.22
N GLU A 37 6.01 4.26 33.40
CA GLU A 37 5.67 2.85 33.63
C GLU A 37 4.38 2.42 32.91
N ASN A 38 3.53 3.36 32.53
CA ASN A 38 2.29 3.09 31.79
C ASN A 38 2.45 3.28 30.28
N LEU A 39 3.66 3.59 29.79
CA LEU A 39 3.99 3.53 28.37
C LEU A 39 3.67 2.12 27.84
N THR A 40 2.95 2.05 26.72
CA THR A 40 2.42 0.79 26.20
C THR A 40 2.24 0.78 24.69
N TYR A 41 2.11 -0.43 24.15
CA TYR A 41 1.66 -0.69 22.79
C TYR A 41 0.27 -1.33 22.85
N THR A 42 -0.58 -1.03 21.86
CA THR A 42 -1.95 -1.54 21.82
C THR A 42 -1.98 -3.06 21.60
N ASN A 43 -1.07 -3.55 20.75
CA ASN A 43 -0.92 -4.98 20.48
C ASN A 43 0.56 -5.39 20.60
N LYS A 44 0.83 -6.64 20.92
CA LYS A 44 2.17 -7.22 20.82
C LYS A 44 2.31 -8.22 19.68
N VAL A 45 1.20 -8.61 19.04
CA VAL A 45 1.19 -9.47 17.86
C VAL A 45 1.17 -8.59 16.62
N LEU A 46 2.22 -8.68 15.82
CA LEU A 46 2.43 -7.94 14.59
C LEU A 46 2.30 -8.90 13.41
N GLU A 47 1.32 -8.64 12.54
CA GLU A 47 1.02 -9.49 11.39
C GLU A 47 1.16 -8.68 10.07
N PRO A 48 2.36 -8.19 9.72
CA PRO A 48 2.56 -7.49 8.46
C PRO A 48 2.36 -8.43 7.27
N ARG A 49 1.96 -7.90 6.13
CA ARG A 49 1.97 -8.65 4.86
C ARG A 49 3.25 -8.39 4.09
N LEU A 50 3.98 -9.46 3.76
CA LEU A 50 5.22 -9.36 2.98
C LEU A 50 4.97 -8.75 1.59
N GLY A 51 6.01 -8.17 0.99
CA GLY A 51 6.01 -7.54 -0.33
C GLY A 51 5.33 -6.16 -0.40
N MET A 52 4.95 -5.57 0.73
CA MET A 52 4.43 -4.21 0.83
C MET A 52 4.89 -3.54 2.12
N THR A 53 4.91 -2.21 2.14
CA THR A 53 5.24 -1.46 3.35
C THR A 53 4.09 -1.50 4.34
N ASN A 54 4.33 -2.01 5.55
CA ASN A 54 3.36 -2.04 6.63
C ASN A 54 3.85 -1.14 7.76
N VAL A 55 3.04 -0.16 8.15
CA VAL A 55 3.29 0.68 9.34
C VAL A 55 2.30 0.24 10.41
N MET A 56 2.82 -0.18 11.56
CA MET A 56 2.04 -0.86 12.58
C MET A 56 2.26 -0.26 13.96
N ASN A 57 1.18 -0.30 14.75
CA ASN A 57 1.21 -0.26 16.22
C ASN A 57 1.98 0.96 16.78
N PRO A 58 1.38 2.16 16.76
CA PRO A 58 2.01 3.34 17.32
C PRO A 58 2.16 3.22 18.85
N LEU A 59 3.23 3.82 19.36
CA LEU A 59 3.50 3.85 20.79
C LEU A 59 2.56 4.82 21.52
N ASN A 60 1.98 4.39 22.64
CA ASN A 60 1.43 5.30 23.63
C ASN A 60 2.53 5.64 24.65
N ALA A 61 3.13 6.83 24.48
CA ALA A 61 4.24 7.29 25.32
C ALA A 61 3.81 7.66 26.75
N ASN A 62 2.52 7.83 27.04
CA ASN A 62 1.96 8.20 28.35
C ASN A 62 2.81 9.19 29.17
N ASN A 63 2.82 10.48 28.79
CA ASN A 63 3.58 11.55 29.45
C ASN A 63 5.10 11.31 29.59
N SER A 64 5.68 10.34 28.87
CA SER A 64 7.14 10.18 28.80
C SER A 64 7.78 11.34 28.03
N THR A 65 9.00 11.70 28.40
CA THR A 65 9.79 12.71 27.69
C THR A 65 10.28 12.14 26.36
N LEU A 66 10.02 12.87 25.27
CA LEU A 66 10.49 12.57 23.92
C LEU A 66 11.74 13.42 23.61
N PRO A 67 12.68 12.93 22.77
CA PRO A 67 12.63 11.69 22.01
C PRO A 67 13.00 10.44 22.84
N ILE A 68 12.43 9.29 22.45
CA ILE A 68 12.82 7.98 22.98
C ILE A 68 13.57 7.24 21.87
N ALA A 69 14.73 6.67 22.20
CA ALA A 69 15.45 5.77 21.32
C ALA A 69 14.92 4.34 21.46
N PHE A 70 14.76 3.67 20.33
CA PHE A 70 14.20 2.32 20.23
C PHE A 70 15.21 1.35 19.65
N GLU A 71 15.31 0.16 20.24
CA GLU A 71 16.23 -0.89 19.79
C GLU A 71 15.53 -2.25 19.90
N ILE A 72 15.48 -3.01 18.78
CA ILE A 72 14.99 -4.39 18.78
C ILE A 72 16.09 -5.28 19.34
N ILE A 73 15.77 -6.05 20.38
CA ILE A 73 16.72 -6.93 21.06
C ILE A 73 16.14 -8.34 21.26
N ASN A 74 17.02 -9.29 21.58
CA ASN A 74 16.68 -10.69 21.86
C ASN A 74 15.77 -11.37 20.81
N PRO A 75 16.03 -11.25 19.50
CA PRO A 75 15.19 -11.86 18.50
C PRO A 75 15.38 -13.39 18.52
N ARG A 76 14.28 -14.12 18.71
CA ARG A 76 14.27 -15.57 18.96
C ARG A 76 13.00 -16.22 18.45
N PHE A 77 13.03 -17.49 18.11
CA PHE A 77 11.82 -18.29 17.97
C PHE A 77 11.25 -18.64 19.36
N GLY A 78 9.99 -19.09 19.40
CA GLY A 78 9.35 -19.47 20.67
C GLY A 78 10.00 -20.68 21.39
N ASP A 79 10.86 -21.43 20.71
CA ASP A 79 11.70 -22.48 21.31
C ASP A 79 13.07 -21.97 21.81
N GLY A 80 13.33 -20.66 21.70
CA GLY A 80 14.55 -20.00 22.14
C GLY A 80 15.68 -19.96 21.10
N ARG A 81 15.54 -20.59 19.94
CA ARG A 81 16.55 -20.49 18.86
C ARG A 81 16.66 -19.03 18.41
N PRO A 82 17.87 -18.48 18.19
CA PRO A 82 18.02 -17.12 17.68
C PRO A 82 17.42 -17.01 16.27
N VAL A 83 16.81 -15.86 15.95
CA VAL A 83 16.27 -15.56 14.61
C VAL A 83 16.63 -14.14 14.20
N THR A 84 17.13 -13.97 12.97
CA THR A 84 17.58 -12.67 12.45
C THR A 84 17.15 -12.44 11.01
N ASP A 85 16.32 -13.32 10.44
CA ASP A 85 15.90 -13.25 9.04
C ASP A 85 15.17 -11.93 8.71
N PHE A 86 14.36 -11.43 9.63
CA PHE A 86 13.66 -10.15 9.52
C PHE A 86 14.49 -8.91 9.86
N LEU A 87 15.76 -9.07 10.28
CA LEU A 87 16.68 -7.97 10.61
C LEU A 87 17.75 -7.76 9.52
N GLN A 88 17.69 -8.52 8.43
CA GLN A 88 18.58 -8.35 7.28
C GLN A 88 18.42 -6.96 6.68
N VAL A 89 19.53 -6.34 6.29
CA VAL A 89 19.55 -5.02 5.65
C VAL A 89 19.49 -5.19 4.14
N VAL A 90 18.53 -4.52 3.50
CA VAL A 90 18.32 -4.56 2.06
C VAL A 90 18.05 -3.15 1.50
N PRO A 91 18.36 -2.91 0.22
CA PRO A 91 18.03 -1.65 -0.43
C PRO A 91 16.51 -1.51 -0.57
N THR A 92 15.96 -0.41 -0.05
CA THR A 92 14.54 -0.05 -0.15
C THR A 92 14.41 1.37 -0.69
N TYR A 93 13.39 1.62 -1.50
CA TYR A 93 13.10 2.97 -2.00
C TYR A 93 12.57 3.88 -0.89
N GLU A 94 13.13 5.08 -0.80
CA GLU A 94 12.68 6.17 0.04
C GLU A 94 12.44 7.42 -0.81
N TRP A 95 11.33 8.12 -0.53
CA TRP A 95 11.02 9.39 -1.15
C TRP A 95 11.91 10.50 -0.59
N ILE A 96 12.53 11.27 -1.48
CA ILE A 96 13.36 12.45 -1.14
C ILE A 96 12.73 13.77 -1.60
N ALA A 97 11.65 13.69 -2.38
CA ALA A 97 10.82 14.80 -2.77
C ALA A 97 9.35 14.35 -2.81
N GLU A 98 8.44 15.32 -2.73
CA GLU A 98 7.00 15.06 -2.78
C GLU A 98 6.57 14.58 -4.16
N TYR A 99 5.75 13.54 -4.18
CA TYR A 99 5.04 13.08 -5.37
C TYR A 99 3.60 13.56 -5.30
N ASP A 100 3.18 14.22 -6.36
CA ASP A 100 1.87 14.87 -6.52
C ASP A 100 1.03 14.17 -7.59
N GLY A 101 1.65 13.36 -8.46
CA GLY A 101 0.99 12.73 -9.60
C GLY A 101 0.93 13.64 -10.84
N GLU A 102 1.62 14.77 -10.83
CA GLU A 102 1.75 15.68 -11.96
C GLU A 102 3.01 15.39 -12.79
N GLU A 103 3.81 14.39 -12.41
CA GLU A 103 5.00 14.01 -13.15
C GLU A 103 4.68 13.59 -14.59
N THR A 104 5.58 13.91 -15.51
CA THR A 104 5.37 13.70 -16.96
C THR A 104 6.20 12.53 -17.51
N SER A 105 7.06 11.92 -16.69
CA SER A 105 7.84 10.74 -17.06
C SER A 105 8.24 9.87 -15.87
N LEU A 106 8.58 8.60 -16.14
CA LEU A 106 9.18 7.72 -15.14
C LEU A 106 10.47 8.29 -14.53
N GLN A 107 11.28 8.98 -15.34
CA GLN A 107 12.53 9.54 -14.86
C GLN A 107 12.31 10.63 -13.80
N GLU A 108 11.27 11.45 -13.96
CA GLU A 108 10.91 12.45 -12.95
C GLU A 108 10.51 11.79 -11.63
N ILE A 109 9.73 10.70 -11.69
CA ILE A 109 9.35 9.93 -10.49
C ILE A 109 10.57 9.29 -9.83
N GLU A 110 11.45 8.66 -10.60
CA GLU A 110 12.65 8.01 -10.06
C GLU A 110 13.62 9.03 -9.46
N ASN A 111 13.73 10.25 -10.02
CA ASN A 111 14.53 11.33 -9.44
C ASN A 111 14.01 11.83 -8.09
N LYS A 112 12.72 11.60 -7.78
CA LYS A 112 12.11 11.92 -6.48
C LYS A 112 12.31 10.81 -5.43
N ARG A 113 12.98 9.70 -5.79
CA ARG A 113 13.27 8.59 -4.89
C ARG A 113 14.75 8.24 -4.89
N ARG A 114 15.19 7.55 -3.86
CA ARG A 114 16.51 6.91 -3.84
C ARG A 114 16.43 5.58 -3.13
N LEU A 115 17.39 4.70 -3.42
CA LEU A 115 17.60 3.50 -2.63
C LEU A 115 18.36 3.84 -1.36
N VAL A 116 17.86 3.33 -0.23
CA VAL A 116 18.48 3.42 1.09
C VAL A 116 18.52 2.02 1.68
N ASP A 117 19.67 1.65 2.24
CA ASP A 117 19.83 0.38 2.94
C ASP A 117 19.12 0.47 4.30
N LYS A 118 18.06 -0.33 4.46
CA LYS A 118 17.28 -0.42 5.70
C LYS A 118 17.10 -1.88 6.10
N PRO A 119 17.04 -2.19 7.40
CA PRO A 119 16.61 -3.52 7.85
C PRO A 119 15.20 -3.80 7.33
N LEU A 120 14.87 -5.06 7.05
CA LEU A 120 13.53 -5.46 6.58
C LEU A 120 12.43 -5.04 7.56
N PHE A 121 12.72 -5.10 8.85
CA PHE A 121 11.83 -4.70 9.93
C PHE A 121 12.55 -3.76 10.90
N GLU A 122 11.93 -2.62 11.18
CA GLU A 122 12.46 -1.62 12.10
C GLU A 122 11.38 -1.01 13.00
N VAL A 123 11.86 -0.19 13.92
CA VAL A 123 11.06 0.70 14.75
C VAL A 123 11.53 2.13 14.47
N ASP A 124 10.61 3.01 14.09
CA ASP A 124 10.95 4.39 13.79
C ASP A 124 11.10 5.24 15.06
N ALA A 125 11.52 6.50 14.90
CA ALA A 125 11.69 7.43 16.01
C ALA A 125 10.38 7.76 16.77
N GLY A 126 9.22 7.45 16.19
CA GLY A 126 7.90 7.57 16.83
C GLY A 126 7.46 6.29 17.56
N GLY A 127 8.30 5.24 17.56
CA GLY A 127 7.99 3.94 18.13
C GLY A 127 7.05 3.11 17.27
N ARG A 128 6.79 3.45 16.00
CA ARG A 128 5.99 2.63 15.08
C ARG A 128 6.85 1.53 14.47
N PHE A 129 6.29 0.34 14.34
CA PHE A 129 6.97 -0.75 13.65
C PHE A 129 6.74 -0.65 12.14
N ILE A 130 7.80 -0.81 11.36
CA ILE A 130 7.76 -0.74 9.91
C ILE A 130 8.32 -2.05 9.34
N MET A 131 7.51 -2.76 8.57
CA MET A 131 8.00 -3.82 7.67
C MET A 131 8.10 -3.22 6.27
N HIS A 132 9.30 -3.17 5.70
CA HIS A 132 9.54 -2.58 4.38
C HIS A 132 9.07 -3.49 3.24
N ALA A 133 8.68 -2.90 2.11
CA ALA A 133 8.20 -3.64 0.94
C ALA A 133 9.23 -4.64 0.37
N ALA A 134 10.51 -4.45 0.65
CA ALA A 134 11.58 -5.38 0.27
C ALA A 134 11.52 -6.72 1.02
N ALA A 135 10.72 -6.84 2.09
CA ALA A 135 10.52 -8.10 2.81
C ALA A 135 9.66 -9.05 1.98
N THR A 136 10.29 -9.96 1.24
CA THR A 136 9.63 -10.97 0.40
C THR A 136 9.57 -12.34 1.08
N ASN A 137 8.78 -13.26 0.52
CA ASN A 137 8.74 -14.66 0.99
C ASN A 137 10.10 -15.38 0.92
N GLU A 138 11.02 -14.89 0.10
CA GLU A 138 12.37 -15.44 -0.07
C GLU A 138 13.27 -15.08 1.12
N LEU A 139 13.09 -13.90 1.70
CA LEU A 139 13.92 -13.37 2.78
C LEU A 139 13.36 -13.69 4.17
N VAL A 140 12.04 -13.67 4.31
CA VAL A 140 11.34 -13.92 5.57
C VAL A 140 10.30 -15.00 5.34
N THR A 141 10.41 -16.10 6.11
CA THR A 141 9.43 -17.17 6.01
C THR A 141 8.08 -16.68 6.53
N PRO A 142 7.02 -16.66 5.68
CA PRO A 142 5.68 -16.26 6.11
C PRO A 142 5.07 -17.33 7.02
N ARG A 143 3.89 -17.03 7.53
CA ARG A 143 3.14 -18.00 8.34
C ARG A 143 2.91 -19.34 7.60
N PRO A 144 2.80 -20.45 8.34
CA PRO A 144 2.61 -21.79 7.77
C PRO A 144 1.39 -21.90 6.86
N VAL A 145 1.54 -22.70 5.80
CA VAL A 145 0.49 -22.96 4.80
C VAL A 145 -0.66 -23.80 5.35
N ASP A 146 -0.40 -24.61 6.38
CA ASP A 146 -1.36 -25.49 7.04
C ASP A 146 -2.20 -24.77 8.10
N THR A 147 -2.05 -23.44 8.23
CA THR A 147 -2.72 -22.55 9.18
C THR A 147 -2.37 -22.77 10.66
N VAL A 148 -1.55 -23.78 10.99
CA VAL A 148 -1.21 -24.11 12.38
C VAL A 148 0.00 -23.29 12.81
N LEU A 149 -0.24 -22.28 13.65
CA LEU A 149 0.82 -21.49 14.27
C LEU A 149 1.39 -22.22 15.48
N LYS A 150 2.51 -22.92 15.30
CA LYS A 150 3.25 -23.49 16.42
C LYS A 150 4.11 -22.40 17.05
N THR A 151 4.21 -22.39 18.38
CA THR A 151 5.02 -21.40 19.12
C THR A 151 6.47 -21.34 18.63
N GLN A 152 7.06 -22.48 18.27
CA GLN A 152 8.42 -22.61 17.72
C GLN A 152 8.60 -21.96 16.33
N ASP A 153 7.51 -21.66 15.62
CA ASP A 153 7.53 -21.02 14.30
C ASP A 153 7.21 -19.51 14.39
N ILE A 154 6.89 -19.01 15.59
CA ILE A 154 6.64 -17.59 15.87
C ILE A 154 7.96 -16.91 16.24
N ARG A 155 8.23 -15.77 15.62
CA ARG A 155 9.36 -14.91 15.97
C ARG A 155 8.97 -14.01 17.12
N PHE A 156 9.78 -14.02 18.16
CA PHE A 156 9.69 -13.15 19.31
C PHE A 156 10.84 -12.17 19.33
N PHE A 157 10.59 -10.97 19.83
CA PHE A 157 11.64 -10.01 20.14
C PHE A 157 11.20 -9.14 21.32
N ASP A 158 12.17 -8.52 21.97
CA ASP A 158 11.90 -7.50 22.98
C ASP A 158 12.31 -6.14 22.41
N LEU A 159 11.69 -5.08 22.91
CA LEU A 159 12.01 -3.71 22.57
C LEU A 159 12.68 -3.04 23.76
N LYS A 160 13.85 -2.47 23.54
CA LYS A 160 14.52 -1.59 24.49
C LYS A 160 14.19 -0.14 24.13
N LEU A 161 13.77 0.61 25.14
CA LEU A 161 13.44 2.03 25.07
C LEU A 161 14.41 2.78 25.98
N SER A 162 14.99 3.87 25.49
CA SER A 162 15.93 4.66 26.29
C SER A 162 15.84 6.16 25.99
N ASN A 163 15.94 6.98 27.03
CA ASN A 163 16.19 8.42 26.97
C ASN A 163 17.16 8.80 28.11
N SER A 164 17.41 10.09 28.35
CA SER A 164 18.34 10.50 29.43
C SER A 164 17.81 10.16 30.84
N GLY A 165 16.52 9.83 30.95
CA GLY A 165 15.80 9.49 32.18
C GLY A 165 15.89 8.03 32.60
N GLY A 166 16.25 7.13 31.68
CA GLY A 166 16.41 5.72 31.98
C GLY A 166 16.20 4.79 30.80
N ILE A 167 16.12 3.49 31.12
CA ILE A 167 15.93 2.41 30.15
C ILE A 167 14.70 1.59 30.58
N ARG A 168 13.87 1.21 29.60
CA ARG A 168 12.74 0.32 29.79
C ARG A 168 12.73 -0.78 28.73
N TYR A 169 12.22 -1.94 29.10
CA TYR A 169 12.05 -3.07 28.18
C TYR A 169 10.57 -3.43 28.04
N VAL A 170 10.12 -3.58 26.80
CA VAL A 170 8.82 -4.17 26.48
C VAL A 170 9.08 -5.53 25.83
N LYS A 171 8.75 -6.59 26.55
CA LYS A 171 9.10 -7.96 26.16
C LYS A 171 8.03 -8.65 25.32
N ASP A 172 8.46 -9.66 24.59
CA ASP A 172 7.63 -10.68 23.94
C ASP A 172 6.68 -10.13 22.87
N PHE A 173 7.16 -9.22 22.01
CA PHE A 173 6.49 -8.98 20.74
C PHE A 173 6.53 -10.22 19.88
N GLN A 174 5.47 -10.48 19.13
CA GLN A 174 5.36 -11.57 18.17
C GLN A 174 5.32 -10.99 16.76
N LEU A 175 6.16 -11.49 15.87
CA LEU A 175 6.15 -11.17 14.46
C LEU A 175 5.70 -12.41 13.66
N ILE A 176 4.51 -12.31 13.05
CA ILE A 176 3.87 -13.40 12.30
C ILE A 176 3.48 -12.88 10.91
N PRO A 177 4.42 -12.82 9.95
CA PRO A 177 4.16 -12.23 8.65
C PRO A 177 3.17 -13.04 7.82
N TRP A 178 2.24 -12.35 7.16
CA TRP A 178 1.45 -12.92 6.07
C TRP A 178 2.29 -13.03 4.80
N ARG A 179 1.95 -14.03 3.98
CA ARG A 179 2.57 -14.25 2.67
C ARG A 179 2.44 -13.01 1.78
N GLU A 180 3.45 -12.81 0.94
CA GLU A 180 3.41 -11.82 -0.14
C GLU A 180 2.21 -12.04 -1.06
N ILE A 181 1.48 -10.96 -1.30
CA ILE A 181 0.42 -10.89 -2.29
C ILE A 181 0.79 -9.78 -3.25
N PRO A 182 0.99 -10.07 -4.55
CA PRO A 182 1.57 -9.11 -5.47
C PRO A 182 0.62 -7.98 -5.88
N TYR A 183 -0.69 -8.16 -5.71
CA TYR A 183 -1.71 -7.18 -6.11
C TYR A 183 -2.97 -7.26 -5.23
N GLU A 184 -3.81 -6.22 -5.28
CA GLU A 184 -5.16 -6.23 -4.74
C GLU A 184 -6.16 -5.71 -5.79
N PRO A 185 -7.42 -6.18 -5.83
CA PRO A 185 -7.97 -7.28 -5.03
C PRO A 185 -7.35 -8.63 -5.39
N SER A 186 -7.23 -9.50 -4.40
CA SER A 186 -6.58 -10.82 -4.50
C SER A 186 -7.53 -11.96 -4.14
N THR A 187 -8.83 -11.79 -4.43
CA THR A 187 -9.86 -12.79 -4.12
C THR A 187 -9.62 -14.13 -4.81
N ASP A 188 -8.83 -14.13 -5.89
CA ASP A 188 -8.40 -15.29 -6.68
C ASP A 188 -7.15 -15.99 -6.11
N ILE A 189 -6.52 -15.44 -5.06
CA ILE A 189 -5.33 -16.01 -4.40
C ILE A 189 -5.68 -16.46 -2.98
N ASN A 190 -5.25 -17.66 -2.62
CA ASN A 190 -5.31 -18.13 -1.24
C ASN A 190 -4.20 -17.46 -0.41
N PRO A 191 -4.53 -16.70 0.65
CA PRO A 191 -3.54 -15.93 1.41
C PRO A 191 -2.56 -16.79 2.23
N TYR A 192 -2.85 -18.07 2.46
CA TYR A 192 -1.97 -18.99 3.19
C TYR A 192 -1.02 -19.71 2.22
N THR A 193 -1.56 -20.30 1.16
CA THR A 193 -0.77 -21.13 0.24
C THR A 193 -0.14 -20.32 -0.90
N GLY A 194 -0.69 -19.15 -1.24
CA GLY A 194 -0.33 -18.37 -2.43
C GLY A 194 -0.87 -18.95 -3.74
N GLY A 195 -1.57 -20.08 -3.70
CA GLY A 195 -2.17 -20.73 -4.86
C GLY A 195 -3.54 -20.14 -5.23
N ILE A 196 -4.22 -20.77 -6.18
CA ILE A 196 -5.56 -20.39 -6.61
C ILE A 196 -6.54 -20.53 -5.42
N ALA A 197 -7.33 -19.48 -5.17
CA ALA A 197 -8.39 -19.52 -4.17
C ALA A 197 -9.58 -20.37 -4.67
N PRO A 198 -10.12 -21.27 -3.83
CA PRO A 198 -11.31 -22.05 -4.17
C PRO A 198 -12.54 -21.15 -4.26
N ASP A 199 -13.57 -21.60 -4.99
CA ASP A 199 -14.84 -20.86 -5.10
C ASP A 199 -15.54 -20.78 -3.73
N PRO A 200 -15.92 -19.59 -3.24
CA PRO A 200 -16.59 -19.43 -1.95
C PRO A 200 -17.91 -20.22 -1.83
N ASN A 201 -18.63 -20.42 -2.93
CA ASN A 201 -19.91 -21.15 -2.93
C ASN A 201 -19.71 -22.67 -3.10
N ALA A 202 -18.53 -23.11 -3.51
CA ALA A 202 -18.23 -24.51 -3.77
C ALA A 202 -16.75 -24.82 -3.46
N PRO A 203 -16.32 -24.67 -2.19
CA PRO A 203 -14.90 -24.71 -1.83
C PRO A 203 -14.23 -26.06 -2.08
N ASN A 204 -15.02 -27.14 -2.18
CA ASN A 204 -14.54 -28.50 -2.41
C ASN A 204 -14.58 -28.92 -3.89
N ASP A 205 -15.06 -28.09 -4.82
CA ASP A 205 -15.05 -28.40 -6.26
C ASP A 205 -13.75 -27.90 -6.89
N PRO A 206 -12.80 -28.78 -7.26
CA PRO A 206 -11.50 -28.36 -7.79
C PRO A 206 -11.59 -27.68 -9.17
N ARG A 207 -12.74 -27.76 -9.83
CA ARG A 207 -12.98 -27.12 -11.15
C ARG A 207 -13.43 -25.68 -11.00
N LYS A 208 -13.82 -25.25 -9.80
CA LYS A 208 -14.30 -23.90 -9.51
C LYS A 208 -13.25 -23.14 -8.70
N ARG A 209 -13.10 -21.85 -9.03
CA ARG A 209 -12.18 -20.94 -8.35
C ARG A 209 -12.86 -19.63 -8.04
N ALA A 210 -12.34 -18.93 -7.05
CA ALA A 210 -12.67 -17.55 -6.86
C ALA A 210 -12.10 -16.71 -8.02
N TYR A 211 -12.79 -15.63 -8.33
CA TYR A 211 -12.41 -14.68 -9.37
C TYR A 211 -12.49 -13.28 -8.80
N ILE A 212 -11.57 -12.42 -9.25
CA ILE A 212 -11.76 -10.97 -9.16
C ILE A 212 -12.92 -10.60 -10.07
N VAL A 213 -13.74 -9.67 -9.61
CA VAL A 213 -14.80 -9.04 -10.38
C VAL A 213 -14.53 -7.54 -10.46
N PRO A 214 -14.99 -6.85 -11.52
CA PRO A 214 -14.99 -5.39 -11.57
C PRO A 214 -15.59 -4.78 -10.29
N SER A 215 -15.04 -3.66 -9.86
CA SER A 215 -15.54 -2.89 -8.71
C SER A 215 -16.92 -2.31 -8.97
N PHE A 216 -17.24 -2.03 -10.24
CA PHE A 216 -18.56 -1.63 -10.68
C PHE A 216 -18.79 -2.06 -12.13
N ILE A 217 -20.07 -2.21 -12.48
CA ILE A 217 -20.57 -2.44 -13.83
C ILE A 217 -21.88 -1.66 -13.97
N SER A 218 -22.11 -1.04 -15.12
CA SER A 218 -23.29 -0.22 -15.38
C SER A 218 -23.65 -0.24 -16.87
N ASN A 219 -24.92 -0.48 -17.17
CA ASN A 219 -25.51 -0.45 -18.52
C ASN A 219 -24.80 -1.30 -19.59
N ILE A 220 -24.05 -2.33 -19.19
CA ILE A 220 -23.48 -3.30 -20.13
C ILE A 220 -24.56 -4.31 -20.48
N ILE A 221 -24.96 -4.35 -21.75
CA ILE A 221 -25.95 -5.30 -22.26
C ILE A 221 -25.23 -6.40 -23.03
N GLY A 222 -25.68 -7.64 -22.85
CA GLY A 222 -25.20 -8.79 -23.60
C GLY A 222 -25.62 -8.71 -25.07
N GLU A 223 -24.66 -8.87 -25.98
CA GLU A 223 -24.87 -8.86 -27.44
C GLU A 223 -25.86 -9.94 -27.88
N THR A 224 -25.69 -11.16 -27.38
CA THR A 224 -26.52 -12.31 -27.79
C THR A 224 -27.87 -12.30 -27.07
N THR A 225 -27.86 -12.01 -25.78
CA THR A 225 -29.03 -12.16 -24.90
C THR A 225 -29.92 -10.92 -24.84
N ASN A 226 -29.39 -9.73 -25.17
CA ASN A 226 -30.03 -8.44 -24.92
C ASN A 226 -30.45 -8.24 -23.44
N VAL A 227 -29.77 -8.89 -22.51
CA VAL A 227 -29.99 -8.76 -21.06
C VAL A 227 -28.80 -8.05 -20.41
N PRO A 228 -29.00 -7.24 -19.36
CA PRO A 228 -27.89 -6.66 -18.62
C PRO A 228 -26.91 -7.73 -18.09
N LEU A 229 -25.62 -7.47 -18.27
CA LEU A 229 -24.57 -8.27 -17.64
C LEU A 229 -24.50 -7.93 -16.15
N VAL A 230 -24.40 -8.96 -15.31
CA VAL A 230 -24.42 -8.85 -13.87
C VAL A 230 -23.32 -9.70 -13.23
N ASN A 231 -22.77 -9.17 -12.15
CA ASN A 231 -21.90 -9.89 -11.23
C ASN A 231 -22.55 -9.94 -9.86
N ASN A 232 -22.82 -11.14 -9.37
CA ASN A 232 -23.37 -11.42 -8.05
C ASN A 232 -22.83 -12.76 -7.54
N THR A 233 -23.41 -13.27 -6.45
CA THR A 233 -22.98 -14.53 -5.82
C THR A 233 -23.17 -15.75 -6.73
N GLN A 234 -24.10 -15.71 -7.69
CA GLN A 234 -24.46 -16.84 -8.55
C GLN A 234 -23.92 -16.71 -9.98
N LYS A 235 -23.89 -15.48 -10.51
CA LYS A 235 -23.51 -15.18 -11.89
C LYS A 235 -22.33 -14.22 -11.90
N LYS A 236 -21.29 -14.59 -12.65
CA LYS A 236 -20.12 -13.74 -12.91
C LYS A 236 -19.97 -13.57 -14.42
N ASP A 237 -20.65 -12.57 -14.98
CA ASP A 237 -20.59 -12.25 -16.40
C ASP A 237 -19.26 -11.62 -16.80
N ILE A 238 -18.63 -10.86 -15.89
CA ILE A 238 -17.32 -10.24 -16.12
C ILE A 238 -16.38 -10.66 -15.00
N VAL A 239 -15.25 -11.24 -15.36
CA VAL A 239 -14.17 -11.56 -14.40
C VAL A 239 -12.92 -10.80 -14.78
N VAL A 240 -12.08 -10.51 -13.79
CA VAL A 240 -10.79 -9.85 -14.00
C VAL A 240 -9.65 -10.79 -13.64
N TYR A 241 -8.59 -10.74 -14.43
CA TYR A 241 -7.31 -11.37 -14.12
C TYR A 241 -6.26 -10.28 -13.98
N ILE A 242 -5.49 -10.31 -12.89
CA ILE A 242 -4.27 -9.52 -12.76
C ILE A 242 -3.13 -10.53 -12.79
N ARG A 243 -2.27 -10.46 -13.80
CA ARG A 243 -1.20 -11.47 -13.96
C ARG A 243 0.04 -10.87 -14.60
N PRO A 244 1.22 -11.45 -14.35
CA PRO A 244 2.42 -11.05 -15.07
C PRO A 244 2.32 -11.46 -16.55
N PHE A 245 3.01 -10.74 -17.42
CA PHE A 245 3.21 -11.12 -18.82
C PHE A 245 4.69 -11.02 -19.20
N GLU A 246 5.08 -11.69 -20.28
CA GLU A 246 6.46 -11.69 -20.79
C GLU A 246 6.66 -10.69 -21.94
N GLY A 247 7.89 -10.20 -22.10
CA GLY A 247 8.26 -9.29 -23.19
C GLY A 247 8.16 -7.80 -22.88
N GLY A 248 7.99 -7.43 -21.60
CA GLY A 248 8.12 -6.05 -21.12
C GLY A 248 9.52 -5.72 -20.60
N ASN A 249 9.63 -4.59 -19.89
CA ASN A 249 10.89 -4.06 -19.34
C ASN A 249 10.89 -4.00 -17.81
N GLY A 250 9.94 -4.67 -17.16
CA GLY A 250 9.70 -4.66 -15.72
C GLY A 250 8.85 -3.48 -15.22
N ASN A 251 8.39 -2.60 -16.11
CA ASN A 251 7.64 -1.38 -15.80
C ASN A 251 6.36 -1.24 -16.65
N LYS A 252 5.87 -2.32 -17.28
CA LYS A 252 4.66 -2.24 -18.12
C LYS A 252 3.38 -2.54 -17.33
N LEU A 253 2.32 -1.80 -17.64
CA LEU A 253 0.94 -2.12 -17.27
C LEU A 253 0.07 -2.16 -18.52
N ARG A 254 -0.56 -3.31 -18.76
CA ARG A 254 -1.38 -3.59 -19.94
C ARG A 254 -2.84 -3.81 -19.56
N PHE A 255 -3.76 -3.28 -20.37
CA PHE A 255 -5.19 -3.56 -20.29
C PHE A 255 -5.63 -4.36 -21.50
N LYS A 256 -6.30 -5.48 -21.26
CA LYS A 256 -6.83 -6.38 -22.29
C LYS A 256 -8.29 -6.71 -22.02
N PHE A 257 -9.06 -6.87 -23.08
CA PHE A 257 -10.47 -7.23 -23.01
C PHE A 257 -10.68 -8.49 -23.80
N LEU A 258 -11.33 -9.48 -23.21
CA LEU A 258 -11.61 -10.77 -23.84
C LEU A 258 -13.11 -10.99 -23.94
N ASN A 259 -13.56 -11.40 -25.11
CA ASN A 259 -14.93 -11.83 -25.34
C ASN A 259 -15.20 -13.20 -24.68
N LYS A 260 -16.43 -13.71 -24.79
CA LYS A 260 -16.84 -15.00 -24.19
C LYS A 260 -16.03 -16.20 -24.66
N ASP A 261 -15.46 -16.11 -25.85
CA ASP A 261 -14.65 -17.13 -26.49
C ASP A 261 -13.15 -16.93 -26.21
N SER A 262 -12.81 -16.03 -25.27
CA SER A 262 -11.43 -15.65 -24.90
C SER A 262 -10.61 -15.01 -26.03
N ILE A 263 -11.29 -14.44 -27.04
CA ILE A 263 -10.68 -13.70 -28.14
C ILE A 263 -10.56 -12.22 -27.74
N PRO A 264 -9.43 -11.53 -28.05
CA PRO A 264 -9.27 -10.11 -27.76
C PRO A 264 -10.38 -9.26 -28.40
N ILE A 265 -10.97 -8.36 -27.61
CA ILE A 265 -11.83 -7.28 -28.08
C ILE A 265 -10.93 -6.08 -28.34
N TYR A 266 -11.12 -5.42 -29.47
CA TYR A 266 -10.38 -4.21 -29.81
C TYR A 266 -10.57 -3.14 -28.73
N PRO A 267 -9.51 -2.65 -28.06
CA PRO A 267 -9.68 -1.76 -26.92
C PRO A 267 -10.40 -0.45 -27.25
N LEU A 268 -10.25 0.09 -28.46
CA LEU A 268 -10.90 1.37 -28.79
C LEU A 268 -12.41 1.27 -29.06
N GLU A 269 -13.00 0.06 -29.03
CA GLU A 269 -14.46 -0.10 -28.92
C GLU A 269 -14.99 0.52 -27.62
N PHE A 270 -14.14 0.61 -26.59
CA PHE A 270 -14.43 1.36 -25.36
C PHE A 270 -14.17 2.87 -25.55
N ASN A 271 -14.96 3.47 -26.45
CA ASN A 271 -14.77 4.82 -26.97
C ASN A 271 -15.00 5.98 -25.97
N GLU A 272 -15.66 5.74 -24.84
CA GLU A 272 -15.82 6.75 -23.77
C GLU A 272 -14.64 6.74 -22.78
N THR A 273 -13.72 5.78 -22.92
CA THR A 273 -12.57 5.64 -22.02
C THR A 273 -11.58 6.77 -22.24
N ARG A 274 -11.18 7.43 -21.15
CA ARG A 274 -10.14 8.47 -21.16
C ARG A 274 -8.76 7.83 -21.16
N TRP A 275 -8.35 7.25 -22.28
CA TRP A 275 -7.10 6.48 -22.40
C TRP A 275 -5.85 7.27 -22.01
N ASP A 276 -5.81 8.58 -22.20
CA ASP A 276 -4.65 9.39 -21.80
C ASP A 276 -4.58 9.67 -20.29
N GLU A 277 -5.68 9.47 -19.57
CA GLU A 277 -5.81 9.80 -18.14
C GLU A 277 -6.23 8.60 -17.29
N LEU A 278 -6.13 7.39 -17.83
CA LEU A 278 -6.62 6.17 -17.20
C LEU A 278 -5.77 5.77 -15.98
N VAL A 279 -4.46 6.00 -16.06
CA VAL A 279 -3.48 5.69 -15.02
C VAL A 279 -2.35 6.72 -15.08
N HIS A 280 -1.60 6.86 -13.99
CA HIS A 280 -0.34 7.62 -14.02
C HIS A 280 0.73 6.79 -14.74
N GLY A 281 0.62 6.75 -16.06
CA GLY A 281 1.45 5.96 -16.93
C GLY A 281 1.85 6.76 -18.17
N PHE A 282 3.00 6.39 -18.72
CA PHE A 282 3.68 7.10 -19.79
C PHE A 282 3.77 6.24 -21.05
N ASN A 283 4.15 6.84 -22.17
CA ASN A 283 4.43 6.13 -23.42
C ASN A 283 3.30 5.16 -23.82
N LYS A 284 2.06 5.67 -23.91
CA LYS A 284 0.88 4.87 -24.26
C LYS A 284 1.05 4.19 -25.62
N GLU A 285 0.91 2.88 -25.63
CA GLU A 285 0.90 2.04 -26.83
C GLU A 285 -0.48 1.41 -26.99
N VAL A 286 -1.07 1.52 -28.18
CA VAL A 286 -2.39 0.95 -28.50
C VAL A 286 -2.21 -0.05 -29.64
N THR A 287 -2.71 -1.27 -29.44
CA THR A 287 -2.79 -2.31 -30.46
C THR A 287 -4.25 -2.74 -30.68
N ASP A 288 -4.44 -3.67 -31.60
CA ASP A 288 -5.71 -4.37 -31.81
C ASP A 288 -6.12 -5.26 -30.62
N GLU A 289 -5.18 -5.65 -29.76
CA GLU A 289 -5.45 -6.55 -28.64
C GLU A 289 -5.40 -5.88 -27.25
N TYR A 290 -4.64 -4.80 -27.08
CA TYR A 290 -4.39 -4.22 -25.77
C TYR A 290 -4.00 -2.73 -25.82
N VAL A 291 -4.10 -2.08 -24.67
CA VAL A 291 -3.48 -0.77 -24.41
C VAL A 291 -2.44 -0.93 -23.30
N GLN A 292 -1.27 -0.31 -23.46
CA GLN A 292 -0.13 -0.49 -22.57
C GLN A 292 0.49 0.86 -22.20
N TYR A 293 1.00 0.94 -20.97
CA TYR A 293 1.69 2.11 -20.41
C TYR A 293 2.97 1.68 -19.69
N ASP A 294 3.95 2.58 -19.66
CA ASP A 294 5.07 2.55 -18.72
C ASP A 294 4.61 3.13 -17.38
N VAL A 295 4.72 2.37 -16.29
CA VAL A 295 4.31 2.78 -14.94
C VAL A 295 5.43 2.57 -13.94
N ALA A 296 5.46 3.39 -12.90
CA ALA A 296 6.30 3.13 -11.73
C ALA A 296 5.54 2.26 -10.72
N TYR A 297 6.28 1.50 -9.91
CA TYR A 297 5.72 0.65 -8.86
C TYR A 297 6.07 1.17 -7.46
N PRO A 298 5.25 0.89 -6.44
CA PRO A 298 3.94 0.20 -6.51
C PRO A 298 2.85 1.04 -7.20
N VAL A 299 1.78 0.42 -7.67
CA VAL A 299 0.60 1.12 -8.21
C VAL A 299 -0.53 1.05 -7.17
N PRO A 300 -1.13 2.16 -6.73
CA PRO A 300 -0.64 3.53 -6.89
C PRO A 300 0.64 3.76 -6.06
N LEU A 301 1.42 4.77 -6.44
CA LEU A 301 2.73 5.07 -5.85
C LEU A 301 2.65 5.61 -4.41
N THR A 302 1.48 6.10 -4.04
CA THR A 302 1.21 6.81 -2.80
C THR A 302 -0.24 6.58 -2.38
N SER A 303 -0.54 6.88 -1.13
CA SER A 303 -1.89 6.81 -0.56
C SER A 303 -2.67 8.13 -0.67
N ILE A 304 -2.02 9.23 -1.09
CA ILE A 304 -2.71 10.50 -1.33
C ILE A 304 -3.69 10.38 -2.51
N LEU A 305 -4.73 11.20 -2.50
CA LEU A 305 -5.65 11.32 -3.61
C LEU A 305 -4.94 12.01 -4.78
N THR A 306 -5.02 11.42 -5.97
CA THR A 306 -4.53 11.99 -7.22
C THR A 306 -5.59 11.76 -8.30
N ASP A 307 -5.42 12.35 -9.49
CA ASP A 307 -6.33 12.13 -10.62
C ASP A 307 -6.46 10.65 -11.03
N TYR A 308 -5.45 9.84 -10.67
CA TYR A 308 -5.34 8.43 -11.01
C TYR A 308 -5.63 7.49 -9.83
N SER A 309 -5.95 8.02 -8.65
CA SER A 309 -6.13 7.22 -7.44
C SER A 309 -7.28 7.68 -6.57
N ALA A 310 -8.05 6.72 -6.04
CA ALA A 310 -9.12 6.95 -5.08
C ALA A 310 -8.60 6.76 -3.64
N GLY A 311 -7.60 7.57 -3.24
CA GLY A 311 -7.14 7.71 -1.86
C GLY A 311 -6.65 6.41 -1.22
N ASN A 312 -5.72 5.71 -1.91
CA ASN A 312 -5.02 4.44 -1.56
C ASN A 312 -5.23 3.29 -2.57
N ARG A 313 -6.05 3.46 -3.61
CA ARG A 313 -6.20 2.49 -4.72
C ARG A 313 -6.13 3.21 -6.05
N ALA A 314 -5.54 2.58 -7.06
CA ALA A 314 -5.67 3.05 -8.43
C ALA A 314 -7.10 2.78 -8.91
N PHE A 315 -7.67 3.70 -9.68
CA PHE A 315 -9.04 3.62 -10.18
C PHE A 315 -9.01 3.50 -11.70
N LEU A 316 -9.62 2.44 -12.24
CA LEU A 316 -9.82 2.27 -13.68
C LEU A 316 -11.30 2.41 -14.01
N GLU A 317 -11.61 3.19 -15.04
CA GLU A 317 -12.94 3.24 -15.64
C GLU A 317 -12.83 3.11 -17.15
N PHE A 318 -13.53 2.11 -17.67
CA PHE A 318 -13.72 1.87 -19.09
C PHE A 318 -15.18 2.11 -19.44
N GLY A 319 -15.43 2.67 -20.61
CA GLY A 319 -16.79 2.92 -21.05
C GLY A 319 -16.94 2.94 -22.56
N TYR A 320 -18.17 2.70 -23.00
CA TYR A 320 -18.59 2.86 -24.38
C TYR A 320 -20.01 3.41 -24.42
N SER A 321 -20.40 4.01 -25.53
CA SER A 321 -21.79 4.40 -25.75
C SER A 321 -22.39 3.77 -26.99
N ARG A 322 -23.70 3.52 -26.91
CA ARG A 322 -24.55 2.99 -27.98
C ARG A 322 -25.90 3.70 -27.96
N ILE A 323 -26.63 3.66 -29.06
CA ILE A 323 -28.02 4.09 -29.11
C ILE A 323 -28.92 2.93 -28.67
N GLY A 324 -29.66 3.14 -27.59
CA GLY A 324 -30.65 2.19 -27.09
C GLY A 324 -32.05 2.48 -27.62
N TRP A 325 -33.00 1.67 -27.17
CA TRP A 325 -34.41 1.78 -27.53
C TRP A 325 -34.94 3.21 -27.35
N GLY A 326 -35.68 3.68 -28.36
CA GLY A 326 -36.22 5.04 -28.38
C GLY A 326 -35.22 6.12 -28.81
N GLY A 327 -34.04 5.73 -29.32
CA GLY A 327 -33.04 6.67 -29.86
C GLY A 327 -32.18 7.36 -28.80
N ALA A 328 -32.28 6.94 -27.54
CA ALA A 328 -31.50 7.53 -26.44
C ALA A 328 -30.07 6.97 -26.43
N ARG A 329 -29.08 7.85 -26.24
CA ARG A 329 -27.70 7.43 -26.00
C ARG A 329 -27.58 6.81 -24.62
N LEU A 330 -27.13 5.55 -24.57
CA LEU A 330 -26.81 4.83 -23.35
C LEU A 330 -25.30 4.74 -23.20
N VAL A 331 -24.80 5.07 -22.01
CA VAL A 331 -23.38 4.99 -21.66
C VAL A 331 -23.19 3.80 -20.73
N ALA A 332 -22.40 2.84 -21.17
CA ALA A 332 -21.96 1.68 -20.41
C ALA A 332 -20.62 1.97 -19.74
N ARG A 333 -20.46 1.52 -18.50
CA ARG A 333 -19.24 1.74 -17.71
C ARG A 333 -18.90 0.52 -16.86
N PHE A 334 -17.63 0.24 -16.69
CA PHE A 334 -17.11 -0.74 -15.74
C PHE A 334 -15.68 -0.39 -15.36
N GLY A 335 -15.21 -0.98 -14.26
CA GLY A 335 -13.90 -0.60 -13.75
C GLY A 335 -13.40 -1.46 -12.63
N LEU A 336 -12.16 -1.20 -12.21
CA LEU A 336 -11.52 -1.92 -11.11
C LEU A 336 -10.71 -0.96 -10.25
N ASN A 337 -10.90 -1.07 -8.93
CA ASN A 337 -10.08 -0.42 -7.93
C ASN A 337 -9.00 -1.39 -7.47
N PHE A 338 -7.74 -1.11 -7.81
CA PHE A 338 -6.67 -2.08 -7.66
C PHE A 338 -5.40 -1.50 -7.02
N LYS A 339 -4.49 -2.40 -6.65
CA LYS A 339 -3.11 -2.10 -6.29
C LYS A 339 -2.18 -3.17 -6.88
N ILE A 340 -0.97 -2.80 -7.23
CA ILE A 340 0.11 -3.74 -7.58
C ILE A 340 1.33 -3.36 -6.75
N PHE A 341 1.76 -4.25 -5.88
CA PHE A 341 2.87 -4.00 -4.96
C PHE A 341 4.21 -4.43 -5.56
N LYS A 342 4.19 -5.56 -6.29
CA LYS A 342 5.40 -6.15 -6.86
C LYS A 342 5.73 -5.50 -8.20
N LYS A 343 6.94 -4.94 -8.32
CA LYS A 343 7.49 -4.45 -9.58
C LYS A 343 7.51 -5.56 -10.64
N GLY A 344 7.09 -5.25 -11.86
CA GLY A 344 7.10 -6.19 -12.98
C GLY A 344 6.26 -5.72 -14.15
N ASP A 345 6.14 -6.58 -15.15
CA ASP A 345 5.25 -6.37 -16.29
C ASP A 345 3.91 -7.06 -16.01
N TRP A 346 2.87 -6.26 -15.84
CA TRP A 346 1.55 -6.72 -15.42
C TRP A 346 0.50 -6.45 -16.47
N GLU A 347 -0.47 -7.37 -16.60
CA GLU A 347 -1.68 -7.14 -17.37
C GLU A 347 -2.93 -7.33 -16.52
N ILE A 348 -3.91 -6.45 -16.74
CA ILE A 348 -5.25 -6.52 -16.18
C ILE A 348 -6.21 -6.85 -17.33
N VAL A 349 -6.80 -8.05 -17.24
CA VAL A 349 -7.62 -8.63 -18.29
C VAL A 349 -9.06 -8.70 -17.85
N PHE A 350 -9.95 -7.98 -18.52
CA PHE A 350 -11.40 -8.09 -18.33
C PHE A 350 -11.95 -9.13 -19.30
N HIS A 351 -12.51 -10.22 -18.77
CA HIS A 351 -13.08 -11.30 -19.58
C HIS A 351 -14.59 -11.39 -19.37
N PHE A 352 -15.33 -11.14 -20.44
CA PHE A 352 -16.78 -11.26 -20.53
C PHE A 352 -17.18 -12.71 -20.75
N LYS A 353 -17.42 -13.49 -19.68
CA LYS A 353 -17.47 -14.96 -19.76
C LYS A 353 -18.73 -15.55 -20.39
N ASN A 354 -19.90 -14.94 -20.17
CA ASN A 354 -21.19 -15.56 -20.51
C ASN A 354 -21.83 -14.96 -21.75
N ASP A 355 -21.56 -13.68 -22.04
CA ASP A 355 -22.03 -12.97 -23.24
C ASP A 355 -21.12 -11.76 -23.48
N ASN A 356 -21.05 -11.28 -24.72
CA ASN A 356 -20.21 -10.16 -25.11
C ASN A 356 -20.89 -8.81 -24.78
N PRO A 357 -20.12 -7.73 -24.57
CA PRO A 357 -20.69 -6.40 -24.53
C PRO A 357 -21.28 -6.04 -25.91
N LYS A 358 -22.52 -5.56 -25.93
CA LYS A 358 -23.17 -5.09 -27.15
C LYS A 358 -22.71 -3.67 -27.49
N PHE A 359 -21.89 -3.52 -28.53
CA PHE A 359 -21.48 -2.20 -29.04
C PHE A 359 -22.49 -1.61 -30.04
N ASP A 360 -23.26 -2.46 -30.71
CA ASP A 360 -24.23 -2.04 -31.72
C ASP A 360 -25.45 -1.30 -31.16
N ASN A 361 -26.00 -0.41 -32.00
CA ASN A 361 -27.25 0.29 -31.74
C ASN A 361 -28.47 -0.65 -31.80
N GLU A 362 -29.54 -0.24 -31.13
CA GLU A 362 -30.86 -0.93 -31.14
C GLU A 362 -31.78 -0.50 -32.28
#